data_AF-A0A8S8Y4J3-F1
#
_entry.id   AF-A0A8S8Y4J3-F1
#
_cell.length_a   1.000
_cell.length_b   1.000
_cell.length_c   1.000
_cell.angle_alpha   90.00
_cell.angle_beta   90.00
_cell.angle_gamma   90.00
#
_symmetry.space_group_name_H-M   'P 1'
#
loop_
_entity.id
_entity.type
_entity.pdbx_description
1 polymer ?
#
loop_
_entity_poly.entity_id
_entity_poly.type
_entity_poly.pdbx_seq_one_letter_code
_entity_poly.pdbx_strand_id
1 'polypeptide(L)'
;MIVEDLWELLQYHVTTYFDNQTSGIPPARHRSGRTLKTLTQRLKGKEGRFRSNLSGKRVNFCARSVISPDPYPGVNEVGVPLRLRRINCPN
;
A
#
# COMPACT_ATOMS: atom_id res chain seq x y z
N MET A 1 -26.97 -8.66 -32.30
CA MET A 1 -27.12 -10.13 -32.29
C MET A 1 -26.69 -10.54 -30.90
N ILE A 2 -27.50 -11.29 -30.15
CA ILE A 2 -27.35 -11.44 -28.68
C ILE A 2 -25.93 -11.86 -28.25
N VAL A 3 -25.23 -12.65 -29.07
CA VAL A 3 -23.86 -13.11 -28.80
C VAL A 3 -22.83 -11.97 -28.84
N GLU A 4 -22.93 -11.04 -29.79
CA GLU A 4 -22.03 -9.89 -29.90
C GLU A 4 -22.21 -8.95 -28.70
N ASP A 5 -23.45 -8.71 -28.30
CA ASP A 5 -23.78 -7.84 -27.16
C ASP A 5 -23.21 -8.41 -25.84
N LEU A 6 -23.27 -9.75 -25.67
CA LEU A 6 -22.66 -10.44 -24.52
C LEU A 6 -21.13 -10.43 -24.57
N TRP A 7 -20.56 -10.54 -25.77
CA TRP A 7 -19.12 -10.48 -25.98
C TRP A 7 -18.54 -9.11 -25.62
N GLU A 8 -19.17 -8.03 -26.08
CA GLU A 8 -18.79 -6.66 -25.73
C GLU A 8 -18.88 -6.39 -24.23
N LEU A 9 -19.94 -6.90 -23.57
CA LEU A 9 -20.09 -6.77 -22.12
C LEU A 9 -18.99 -7.51 -21.35
N LEU A 10 -18.63 -8.72 -21.78
CA LEU A 10 -17.52 -9.47 -21.19
C LEU A 10 -16.20 -8.71 -21.37
N GLN A 11 -15.96 -8.18 -22.57
CA GLN A 11 -14.76 -7.42 -22.87
C GLN A 11 -14.65 -6.15 -22.02
N TYR A 12 -15.77 -5.46 -21.80
CA TYR A 12 -15.85 -4.32 -20.87
C TYR A 12 -15.46 -4.70 -19.43
N HIS A 13 -15.97 -5.83 -18.91
CA HIS A 13 -15.66 -6.25 -17.55
C HIS A 13 -14.20 -6.70 -17.37
N VAL A 14 -13.64 -7.40 -18.37
CA VAL A 14 -12.23 -7.81 -18.33
C VAL A 14 -11.32 -6.59 -18.41
N THR A 15 -11.58 -5.65 -19.32
CA THR A 15 -10.76 -4.44 -19.47
C THR A 15 -10.82 -3.58 -18.21
N THR A 16 -12.02 -3.24 -17.72
CA THR A 16 -12.19 -2.41 -16.51
C THR A 16 -11.69 -3.08 -15.22
N TYR A 17 -11.55 -4.41 -15.18
CA TYR A 17 -10.93 -5.12 -14.07
C TYR A 17 -9.41 -4.88 -14.00
N PHE A 18 -8.74 -4.90 -15.15
CA PHE A 18 -7.30 -4.63 -15.24
C PHE A 18 -6.99 -3.14 -15.14
N ASP A 19 -7.69 -2.31 -15.90
CA ASP A 19 -7.52 -0.86 -15.93
C ASP A 19 -8.86 -0.15 -16.18
N ASN A 20 -9.21 0.75 -15.27
CA ASN A 20 -10.47 1.48 -15.27
C ASN A 20 -10.27 2.95 -15.71
N GLN A 21 -9.05 3.30 -16.11
CA GLN A 21 -8.71 4.61 -16.68
C GLN A 21 -8.40 4.52 -18.18
N THR A 22 -8.73 3.40 -18.83
CA THR A 22 -8.59 3.25 -20.27
C THR A 22 -9.45 4.27 -21.01
N SER A 23 -8.82 5.03 -21.91
CA SER A 23 -9.49 6.05 -22.72
C SER A 23 -10.57 5.44 -23.61
N GLY A 24 -11.76 6.04 -23.61
CA GLY A 24 -12.87 5.61 -24.47
C GLY A 24 -13.84 4.61 -23.82
N ILE A 25 -13.53 4.10 -22.63
CA ILE A 25 -14.39 3.16 -21.90
C ILE A 25 -14.94 3.85 -20.64
N PRO A 26 -16.27 3.82 -20.38
CA PRO A 26 -16.82 4.43 -19.19
C PRO A 26 -16.30 3.69 -17.94
N PRO A 27 -15.83 4.40 -16.90
CA PRO A 27 -15.23 3.74 -15.76
C PRO A 27 -16.29 2.94 -14.98
N ALA A 28 -15.96 1.69 -14.66
CA ALA A 28 -16.76 0.84 -13.81
C ALA A 28 -16.81 1.40 -12.39
N ARG A 29 -18.03 1.54 -11.88
CA ARG A 29 -18.31 2.12 -10.55
C ARG A 29 -18.93 1.07 -9.66
N HIS A 30 -18.58 1.14 -8.38
CA HIS A 30 -19.29 0.42 -7.34
C HIS A 30 -20.75 0.91 -7.26
N ARG A 31 -21.65 0.13 -6.65
CA ARG A 31 -23.05 0.54 -6.42
C ARG A 31 -23.18 1.89 -5.71
N SER A 32 -22.17 2.26 -4.91
CA SER A 32 -22.06 3.54 -4.21
C SER A 32 -21.53 4.70 -5.06
N GLY A 33 -21.32 4.51 -6.37
CA GLY A 33 -20.80 5.54 -7.28
C GLY A 33 -19.29 5.80 -7.17
N ARG A 34 -18.58 5.13 -6.25
CA ARG A 34 -17.10 5.18 -6.19
C ARG A 34 -16.51 4.38 -7.34
N THR A 35 -15.49 4.91 -8.01
CA THR A 35 -14.72 4.17 -9.02
C THR A 35 -14.07 2.92 -8.41
N LEU A 36 -14.10 1.81 -9.16
CA LEU A 36 -13.45 0.57 -8.72
C LEU A 36 -11.94 0.73 -8.76
N LYS A 37 -11.26 0.32 -7.67
CA LYS A 37 -9.80 0.22 -7.61
C LYS A 37 -9.34 -1.05 -8.31
N THR A 38 -8.79 -0.89 -9.51
CA THR A 38 -8.29 -1.98 -10.36
C THR A 38 -6.98 -2.58 -9.91
N LEU A 39 -6.60 -3.68 -10.55
CA LEU A 39 -5.31 -4.34 -10.30
C LEU A 39 -4.14 -3.39 -10.54
N THR A 40 -4.11 -2.70 -11.67
CA THR A 40 -3.04 -1.73 -12.00
C THR A 40 -2.97 -0.60 -10.99
N GLN A 41 -4.11 -0.06 -10.55
CA GLN A 41 -4.16 1.01 -9.56
C GLN A 41 -3.73 0.56 -8.15
N ARG A 42 -3.90 -0.73 -7.80
CA ARG A 42 -3.40 -1.30 -6.54
C ARG A 42 -1.89 -1.55 -6.57
N LEU A 43 -1.33 -1.81 -7.75
CA LEU A 43 0.10 -2.06 -7.92
C LEU A 43 0.89 -0.75 -8.03
N LYS A 44 0.40 0.20 -8.83
CA LYS A 44 1.06 1.48 -9.14
C LYS A 44 0.75 2.55 -8.08
N GLY A 45 1.56 3.62 -8.08
CA GLY A 45 1.37 4.80 -7.23
C GLY A 45 2.08 4.73 -5.87
N LYS A 46 1.97 5.82 -5.09
CA LYS A 46 2.62 5.97 -3.78
C LYS A 46 2.07 5.00 -2.73
N GLU A 47 0.75 4.81 -2.72
CA GLU A 47 0.05 3.82 -1.89
C GLU A 47 -0.05 2.43 -2.56
N GLY A 48 0.56 2.26 -3.73
CA GLY A 48 0.58 0.99 -4.43
C GLY A 48 1.43 -0.05 -3.71
N ARG A 49 1.19 -1.33 -3.99
CA ARG A 49 1.90 -2.44 -3.33
C ARG A 49 3.42 -2.39 -3.56
N PHE A 50 3.89 -1.98 -4.73
CA PHE A 50 5.34 -1.88 -4.96
C PHE A 50 6.01 -0.88 -4.03
N ARG A 51 5.47 0.33 -3.91
CA ARG A 51 6.10 1.38 -3.09
C ARG A 51 5.79 1.25 -1.60
N SER A 52 4.54 0.98 -1.24
CA SER A 52 4.11 0.93 0.16
C SER A 52 4.45 -0.38 0.86
N ASN A 53 4.57 -1.50 0.14
CA ASN A 53 4.70 -2.81 0.78
C ASN A 53 6.02 -3.51 0.48
N LEU A 54 6.63 -3.27 -0.69
CA LEU A 54 7.91 -3.86 -1.05
C LEU A 54 9.08 -2.92 -0.67
N SER A 55 9.03 -1.63 -1.03
CA SER A 55 10.12 -0.70 -0.68
C SER A 55 10.00 -0.02 0.69
N GLY A 56 8.79 0.03 1.27
CA GLY A 56 8.49 0.80 2.48
C GLY A 56 7.61 0.05 3.49
N LYS A 57 7.91 -1.24 3.72
CA LYS A 57 7.10 -2.08 4.60
C LYS A 57 7.24 -1.66 6.06
N ARG A 58 6.16 -1.82 6.83
CA ARG A 58 6.23 -1.80 8.29
C ARG A 58 7.02 -3.02 8.77
N VAL A 59 8.01 -2.77 9.63
CA VAL A 59 8.88 -3.80 10.21
C VAL A 59 8.45 -4.07 11.64
N ASN A 60 8.68 -5.31 12.09
CA ASN A 60 8.50 -5.70 13.48
C ASN A 60 9.80 -5.42 14.26
N PHE A 61 9.74 -5.48 15.60
CA PHE A 61 10.91 -5.30 16.48
C PHE A 61 11.61 -3.93 16.40
N CYS A 62 10.90 -2.89 15.95
CA CYS A 62 11.38 -1.52 15.98
C CYS A 62 10.56 -0.67 16.96
N ALA A 63 11.15 0.42 17.45
CA ALA A 63 10.43 1.44 18.20
C ALA A 63 10.94 2.85 17.92
N ARG A 64 10.13 3.85 18.30
CA ARG A 64 10.41 5.26 18.10
C ARG A 64 10.10 6.03 19.39
N SER A 65 11.02 6.88 19.83
CA SER A 65 10.85 7.78 20.97
C SER A 65 11.37 9.18 20.64
N VAL A 66 11.04 10.14 21.50
CA VAL A 66 11.57 11.51 21.43
C VAL A 66 13.02 11.50 21.91
N ILE A 67 13.88 12.28 21.27
CA ILE A 67 15.28 12.46 21.67
C ILE A 67 15.40 13.57 22.73
N SER A 68 16.31 13.40 23.68
CA SER A 68 16.65 14.41 24.68
C SER A 68 18.16 14.52 24.79
N PRO A 69 18.72 15.73 24.96
CA PRO A 69 20.17 15.91 25.06
C PRO A 69 20.69 15.33 26.39
N ASP A 70 21.78 14.58 26.33
CA ASP A 70 22.50 14.04 27.49
C ASP A 70 24.02 14.15 27.21
N PRO A 71 24.81 14.79 28.10
CA PRO A 71 26.26 14.94 27.91
C PRO A 71 27.11 13.73 28.33
N TYR A 72 26.54 12.72 28.99
CA TYR A 72 27.28 11.56 29.50
C TYR A 72 27.57 10.41 28.51
N PRO A 73 26.71 10.06 27.53
CA PRO A 73 26.95 8.92 26.64
C PRO A 73 28.08 9.20 25.64
N GLY A 74 28.83 8.16 25.28
CA GLY A 74 29.84 8.22 24.22
C GLY A 74 29.23 8.37 22.81
N VAL A 75 30.06 8.72 21.81
CA VAL A 75 29.61 8.95 20.41
C VAL A 75 28.90 7.74 19.79
N ASN A 76 29.24 6.52 20.24
CA ASN A 76 28.68 5.27 19.73
C ASN A 76 27.56 4.69 20.63
N GLU A 77 27.12 5.43 21.65
CA GLU A 77 26.13 4.96 22.63
C GLU A 77 24.78 5.66 22.45
N VAL A 78 23.70 4.97 22.83
CA VAL A 78 22.34 5.53 22.84
C VAL A 78 21.58 5.07 24.09
N GLY A 79 20.95 6.02 24.77
CA GLY A 79 20.07 5.72 25.90
C GLY A 79 18.75 5.10 25.44
N VAL A 80 18.45 3.88 25.89
CA VAL A 80 17.17 3.20 25.61
C VAL A 80 16.32 3.11 26.88
N PRO A 81 15.08 3.65 26.88
CA PRO A 81 14.20 3.56 28.04
C PRO A 81 13.88 2.12 28.43
N LEU A 82 13.76 1.84 29.74
CA LEU A 82 13.47 0.50 30.27
C LEU A 82 12.20 -0.14 29.69
N ARG A 83 11.17 0.67 29.37
CA ARG A 83 9.94 0.18 28.74
C ARG A 83 10.16 -0.38 27.33
N LEU A 84 11.13 0.17 26.59
CA LEU A 84 11.47 -0.20 25.23
C LEU A 84 12.46 -1.37 25.17
N ARG A 85 13.32 -1.49 26.19
CA ARG A 85 14.29 -2.60 26.32
C ARG A 85 13.63 -3.99 26.31
N ARG A 86 12.35 -4.09 26.67
CA ARG A 86 11.61 -5.37 26.69
C ARG A 86 11.11 -5.81 25.31
N ILE A 87 11.43 -5.09 24.23
CA ILE A 87 11.14 -5.54 22.86
C ILE A 87 12.02 -6.76 22.60
N ASN A 88 11.36 -7.92 22.47
CA ASN A 88 12.04 -9.20 22.29
C ASN A 88 12.53 -9.31 20.84
N CYS A 89 13.74 -8.85 20.55
CA CYS A 89 14.37 -9.08 19.25
C CYS A 89 14.84 -10.54 19.19
N PRO A 90 14.33 -11.36 18.25
CA PRO A 90 14.87 -12.70 18.04
C PRO A 90 16.31 -12.57 17.52
N ASN A 91 17.23 -13.35 18.12
CA ASN A 91 18.61 -13.50 17.66
C ASN A 91 18.68 -14.15 16.27
#